data_AF-A0A924LC83-F1
#
_entry.id   AF-A0A924LC83-F1
#
_cell.length_a   1.000
_cell.length_b   1.000
_cell.length_c   1.000
_cell.angle_alpha   90.00
_cell.angle_beta   90.00
_cell.angle_gamma   90.00
#
_symmetry.space_group_name_H-M   'P 1'
#
loop_
_entity.id
_entity.type
_entity.pdbx_description
1 polymer ?
#
loop_
_entity_poly.entity_id
_entity_poly.type
_entity_poly.pdbx_seq_one_letter_code
_entity_poly.pdbx_strand_id
1 'polypeptide(L)'
;MTANILIVDGAPSSSQDLLVANGGRRHGPNYGAALASQAHQSVGGVEVFVLAAADGANLPQGMALSDFDGIAWTGSPLNAYHETDAVSRQVEFARTAF
;
A
#
# COMPACT_ATOMS: atom_id res chain seq x y z
N MET A 1 -22.52 -1.47 -2.26
CA MET A 1 -21.48 -0.43 -2.13
C MET A 1 -20.13 -1.09 -2.31
N THR A 2 -19.26 -0.52 -3.12
CA THR A 2 -17.88 -1.00 -3.33
C THR A 2 -17.00 -0.33 -2.29
N ALA A 3 -16.12 -1.08 -1.62
CA ALA A 3 -15.16 -0.51 -0.67
C ALA A 3 -13.95 0.03 -1.41
N ASN A 4 -13.55 1.26 -1.14
CA ASN A 4 -12.36 1.89 -1.70
C ASN A 4 -11.23 1.88 -0.67
N ILE A 5 -10.15 1.14 -0.94
CA ILE A 5 -9.05 0.91 0.01
C ILE A 5 -7.75 1.54 -0.50
N LEU A 6 -7.12 2.35 0.34
CA LEU A 6 -5.75 2.79 0.11
C LEU A 6 -4.79 1.67 0.53
N ILE A 7 -4.01 1.17 -0.42
CA ILE A 7 -2.90 0.25 -0.14
C ILE A 7 -1.60 1.07 -0.09
N VAL A 8 -1.02 1.16 1.10
CA VAL A 8 0.31 1.72 1.28
C VAL A 8 1.34 0.63 1.06
N ASP A 9 2.08 0.72 -0.05
CA ASP A 9 3.12 -0.25 -0.39
C ASP A 9 4.44 0.12 0.31
N GLY A 10 4.82 -0.71 1.28
CA GLY A 10 6.00 -0.52 2.11
C GLY A 10 7.31 -1.06 1.52
N ALA A 11 7.27 -1.67 0.34
CA ALA A 11 8.46 -2.19 -0.33
C ALA A 11 9.00 -1.21 -1.39
N PRO A 12 10.29 -0.82 -1.33
CA PRO A 12 10.91 0.00 -2.37
C PRO A 12 10.76 -0.63 -3.76
N SER A 13 10.54 0.19 -4.78
CA SER A 13 10.33 -0.28 -6.15
C SER A 13 11.46 -1.18 -6.64
N SER A 14 12.71 -0.87 -6.30
CA SER A 14 13.89 -1.69 -6.64
C SER A 14 13.82 -3.11 -6.07
N SER A 15 13.31 -3.28 -4.85
CA SER A 15 13.13 -4.59 -4.23
C SER A 15 11.98 -5.36 -4.88
N GLN A 16 10.92 -4.65 -5.27
CA GLN A 16 9.80 -5.26 -5.99
C GLN A 16 10.18 -5.66 -7.42
N ASP A 17 11.04 -4.90 -8.09
CA ASP A 17 11.56 -5.22 -9.41
C ASP A 17 12.39 -6.51 -9.35
N LEU A 18 13.24 -6.65 -8.33
CA LEU A 18 13.97 -7.89 -8.06
C LEU A 18 13.02 -9.06 -7.76
N LEU A 19 11.97 -8.84 -6.96
CA LEU A 19 10.97 -9.86 -6.67
C LEU A 19 10.29 -10.35 -7.96
N VAL A 20 9.86 -9.44 -8.83
CA VAL A 20 9.23 -9.75 -10.12
C VAL A 20 10.21 -10.48 -11.04
N ALA A 21 11.47 -10.04 -11.12
CA ALA A 21 12.51 -10.71 -11.90
C ALA A 21 12.76 -12.16 -11.45
N ASN A 22 12.44 -12.49 -10.20
CA ASN A 22 12.53 -13.83 -9.63
C ASN A 22 11.19 -14.59 -9.60
N GLY A 23 10.20 -14.16 -10.40
CA GLY A 23 8.91 -14.84 -10.55
C GLY A 23 7.87 -14.48 -9.49
N GLY A 24 8.15 -13.51 -8.63
CA GLY A 24 7.20 -12.97 -7.67
C GLY A 24 6.22 -11.97 -8.29
N ARG A 25 5.38 -11.38 -7.45
CA ARG A 25 4.38 -10.36 -7.82
C ARG A 25 4.58 -9.11 -6.97
N ARG A 26 4.33 -7.93 -7.52
CA ARG A 26 4.35 -6.66 -6.77
C ARG A 26 3.37 -6.72 -5.59
N HIS A 27 3.80 -6.19 -4.44
CA HIS A 27 3.07 -6.33 -3.17
C HIS A 27 1.71 -5.65 -3.23
N GLY A 28 1.65 -4.36 -3.58
CA GLY A 28 0.40 -3.60 -3.60
C GLY A 28 -0.71 -4.24 -4.45
N PRO A 29 -0.49 -4.48 -5.75
CA PRO A 29 -1.48 -5.13 -6.61
C PRO A 29 -1.87 -6.54 -6.14
N ASN A 30 -0.91 -7.33 -5.64
CA ASN A 30 -1.19 -8.68 -5.15
C ASN A 30 -2.04 -8.66 -3.87
N TYR A 31 -1.79 -7.69 -2.98
CA TYR A 31 -2.60 -7.47 -1.78
C TYR A 31 -4.02 -7.03 -2.15
N GLY A 32 -4.18 -6.12 -3.12
CA GLY A 32 -5.49 -5.71 -3.61
C GLY A 32 -6.29 -6.86 -4.22
N ALA A 33 -5.64 -7.73 -5.01
CA ALA A 33 -6.26 -8.94 -5.52
C ALA A 33 -6.69 -9.90 -4.40
N ALA A 34 -5.88 -10.03 -3.34
CA ALA A 34 -6.24 -10.83 -2.18
C ALA A 34 -7.46 -10.26 -1.44
N LEU A 35 -7.51 -8.95 -1.17
CA LEU A 35 -8.67 -8.29 -0.57
C LEU A 35 -9.93 -8.47 -1.41
N ALA A 36 -9.85 -8.26 -2.72
CA ALA A 36 -10.97 -8.45 -3.63
C ALA A 36 -11.47 -9.90 -3.63
N SER A 37 -10.57 -10.89 -3.55
CA SER A 37 -10.93 -12.32 -3.49
C SER A 37 -11.66 -12.73 -2.19
N GLN A 38 -11.50 -11.94 -1.12
CA GLN A 38 -12.09 -12.19 0.19
C GLN A 38 -13.29 -11.27 0.48
N ALA A 39 -13.69 -10.44 -0.49
CA ALA A 39 -14.80 -9.52 -0.32
C ALA A 39 -16.08 -10.28 0.05
N HIS A 40 -16.68 -9.91 1.19
CA HIS A 40 -17.95 -10.48 1.61
C HIS A 40 -19.05 -10.11 0.62
N GLN A 41 -20.06 -10.96 0.43
CA GLN A 41 -21.14 -10.73 -0.54
C GLN A 41 -21.94 -9.44 -0.31
N SER A 42 -21.93 -8.90 0.92
CA SER A 42 -22.55 -7.62 1.24
C SER A 42 -21.76 -6.41 0.74
N VAL A 43 -20.49 -6.60 0.38
CA VAL A 43 -19.62 -5.61 -0.24
C VAL A 43 -19.66 -5.88 -1.75
N GLY A 44 -20.06 -4.88 -2.54
CA GLY A 44 -20.22 -5.02 -3.99
C GLY A 44 -18.90 -5.26 -4.75
N GLY A 45 -17.78 -5.03 -4.09
CA GLY A 45 -16.42 -5.23 -4.58
C GLY A 45 -15.41 -4.45 -3.75
N VAL A 46 -14.13 -4.62 -4.05
CA VAL A 46 -13.03 -3.84 -3.47
C VAL A 46 -12.28 -3.16 -4.61
N GLU A 47 -12.23 -1.84 -4.58
CA GLU A 47 -11.35 -1.02 -5.41
C GLU A 47 -10.15 -0.58 -4.58
N VAL A 48 -8.99 -0.48 -5.23
CA VAL A 48 -7.74 -0.21 -4.53
C VAL A 48 -6.95 0.89 -5.24
N PHE A 49 -6.37 1.79 -4.44
CA PHE A 49 -5.34 2.71 -4.88
C PHE A 49 -4.02 2.31 -4.22
N VAL A 50 -2.96 2.08 -5.00
CA VAL A 50 -1.65 1.70 -4.45
C VAL A 50 -0.73 2.92 -4.38
N LEU A 51 -0.25 3.23 -3.18
CA LEU A 51 0.69 4.32 -2.91
C LEU A 51 2.07 3.77 -2.54
N ALA A 52 3.11 4.09 -3.31
CA ALA A 52 4.49 3.65 -3.06
C ALA A 52 5.19 4.49 -1.97
N ALA A 53 4.79 4.32 -0.71
CA ALA A 53 5.29 5.15 0.40
C ALA A 53 6.78 4.95 0.70
N ALA A 54 7.31 3.74 0.49
CA ALA A 54 8.76 3.48 0.65
C ALA A 54 9.62 4.33 -0.29
N ASP A 55 9.09 4.63 -1.49
CA ASP A 55 9.72 5.49 -2.50
C ASP A 55 9.34 6.97 -2.34
N GLY A 56 8.59 7.32 -1.28
CA GLY A 56 8.20 8.70 -0.98
C GLY A 56 7.04 9.25 -1.80
N ALA A 57 6.24 8.38 -2.42
CA ALA A 57 5.02 8.82 -3.09
C ALA A 57 4.03 9.42 -2.09
N ASN A 58 3.34 10.48 -2.50
CA ASN A 58 2.25 11.12 -1.76
C ASN A 58 0.93 10.94 -2.52
N LEU A 59 -0.19 11.14 -1.84
CA LEU A 59 -1.49 11.20 -2.49
C LEU A 59 -1.49 12.33 -3.54
N PRO A 60 -2.11 12.13 -4.72
CA PRO A 60 -2.26 13.19 -5.71
C PRO A 60 -2.96 14.42 -5.15
N GLN A 61 -2.68 15.59 -5.74
CA GLN A 61 -3.38 16.81 -5.35
C GLN A 61 -4.90 16.64 -5.49
N GLY A 62 -5.63 17.02 -4.44
CA GLY A 62 -7.09 16.89 -4.39
C GLY A 62 -7.59 15.55 -3.87
N MET A 63 -6.70 14.62 -3.54
CA MET A 63 -7.02 13.37 -2.84
C MET A 63 -6.60 13.45 -1.37
N ALA A 64 -7.45 12.96 -0.49
CA ALA A 64 -7.25 12.92 0.95
C ALA A 64 -7.46 11.50 1.49
N LEU A 65 -6.96 11.25 2.70
CA LEU A 65 -7.13 9.96 3.38
C LEU A 65 -8.62 9.65 3.64
N SER A 66 -9.46 10.67 3.80
CA SER A 66 -10.91 10.55 3.98
C SER A 66 -11.66 10.07 2.73
N ASP A 67 -11.00 10.02 1.57
CA ASP A 67 -11.59 9.52 0.32
C ASP A 67 -11.59 7.98 0.24
N PHE A 68 -10.98 7.32 1.23
CA PHE A 68 -10.88 5.87 1.34
C PHE A 68 -11.68 5.36 2.54
N ASP A 69 -12.33 4.21 2.37
CA ASP A 69 -13.06 3.52 3.44
C ASP A 69 -12.10 2.81 4.42
N GLY A 70 -10.85 2.62 4.02
CA GLY A 70 -9.83 2.00 4.85
C GLY A 70 -8.43 2.06 4.24
N ILE A 71 -7.44 1.77 5.09
CA ILE A 71 -6.03 1.73 4.73
C ILE A 71 -5.48 0.35 5.03
N ALA A 72 -4.79 -0.25 4.07
CA ALA A 72 -4.01 -1.47 4.24
C ALA A 72 -2.53 -1.18 3.98
N TRP A 73 -1.64 -1.68 4.84
CA TRP A 73 -0.20 -1.49 4.68
C TRP A 73 0.45 -2.83 4.34
N THR A 74 1.20 -2.90 3.24
CA THR A 74 1.87 -4.14 2.85
C THR A 74 3.06 -4.45 3.76
N GLY A 75 3.51 -5.69 3.72
CA GLY A 75 4.82 -6.07 4.26
C GLY A 75 5.97 -5.49 3.41
N SER A 76 7.15 -5.47 4.01
CA SER A 76 8.33 -4.82 3.47
C SER A 76 9.60 -5.64 3.76
N PRO A 77 10.64 -5.60 2.90
CA PRO A 77 11.97 -6.11 3.24
C PRO A 77 12.73 -5.19 4.21
N LEU A 78 12.16 -4.06 4.61
CA LEU A 78 12.76 -3.10 5.52
C LEU A 78 12.57 -3.50 6.99
N ASN A 79 13.47 -3.04 7.85
CA ASN A 79 13.34 -3.13 9.30
C ASN A 79 12.95 -1.76 9.85
N ALA A 80 11.82 -1.68 10.56
CA ALA A 80 11.27 -0.42 11.09
C ALA A 80 12.17 0.26 12.14
N TYR A 81 13.14 -0.46 12.71
CA TYR A 81 14.10 0.09 13.67
C TYR A 81 15.36 0.67 13.01
N HIS A 82 15.50 0.57 11.68
CA HIS A 82 16.60 1.19 10.95
C HIS A 82 16.23 2.60 10.50
N GLU A 83 17.12 3.56 10.78
CA GLU A 83 16.99 4.95 10.36
C GLU A 83 17.38 5.11 8.88
N THR A 84 16.51 4.66 7.98
CA THR A 84 16.66 4.86 6.54
C THR A 84 15.55 5.75 6.02
N ASP A 85 15.79 6.49 4.93
CA ASP A 85 14.77 7.35 4.36
C ASP A 85 13.46 6.61 4.03
N ALA A 86 13.56 5.37 3.53
CA ALA A 86 12.39 4.57 3.18
C ALA A 86 11.55 4.21 4.41
N VAL A 87 12.18 4.00 5.57
CA VAL A 87 11.49 3.78 6.85
C VAL A 87 10.91 5.10 7.36
N SER A 88 11.70 6.17 7.40
CA SER A 88 11.26 7.48 7.89
C SER A 88 10.05 8.00 7.11
N ARG A 89 10.05 7.91 5.78
CA ARG A 89 8.91 8.31 4.93
C ARG A 89 7.63 7.57 5.30
N GLN A 90 7.73 6.26 5.55
CA GLN A 90 6.58 5.44 5.93
C GLN A 90 6.07 5.78 7.33
N VAL A 91 6.97 5.99 8.29
CA VAL A 91 6.60 6.42 9.64
C VAL A 91 5.87 7.77 9.61
N GLU A 92 6.39 8.73 8.85
CA GLU A 92 5.76 10.04 8.73
C GLU A 92 4.40 9.97 8.01
N PHE A 93 4.25 9.13 6.99
CA PHE A 93 2.93 8.88 6.40
C PHE A 93 1.98 8.19 7.40
N ALA A 94 2.47 7.28 8.24
CA ALA A 94 1.63 6.61 9.22
C ALA A 94 1.09 7.59 10.27
N ARG A 95 1.87 8.61 10.66
CA ARG A 95 1.43 9.68 11.56
C ARG A 95 0.32 10.56 10.99
N THR A 96 0.19 10.66 9.68
CA THR A 96 -0.92 11.39 9.05
C THR A 96 -2.16 10.50 8.88
N ALA A 97 -1.96 9.18 8.82
CA ALA A 97 -3.00 8.18 8.62
C ALA A 97 -3.73 7.73 9.90
N PHE A 98 -3.08 7.81 11.07
CA PHE A 98 -3.58 7.31 12.37
C PHE A 98 -3.29 8.28 13.51
#